data_AF-A0A9P0PXW2-F1
#
_entry.id   AF-A0A9P0PXW2-F1
#
_cell.length_a   1.000
_cell.length_b   1.000
_cell.length_c   1.000
_cell.angle_alpha   90.00
_cell.angle_beta   90.00
_cell.angle_gamma   90.00
#
_symmetry.space_group_name_H-M   'P 1'
#
loop_
_entity.id
_entity.type
_entity.pdbx_description
1 polymer ?
#
loop_
_entity_poly.entity_id
_entity_poly.type
_entity_poly.pdbx_seq_one_letter_code
_entity_poly.pdbx_strand_id
1 'polypeptide(L)' 'MEHIYLPEPTENIWKKCAEEFENRWGFPNCIGSVDGKHVTIKRPNHSGSNYWCYLHKYSIVLMAIVGPNYKFMC' A
#
# COMPACT_ATOMS: atom_id res chain seq x y z
N MET A 1 21.53 -1.79 13.02
CA MET A 1 20.10 -2.14 13.06
C MET A 1 19.79 -2.68 11.68
N GLU A 2 19.43 -3.95 11.57
CA GLU A 2 19.03 -4.52 10.28
C GLU A 2 17.65 -3.98 9.94
N HIS A 3 17.50 -3.41 8.75
CA HIS A 3 16.23 -2.84 8.32
C HIS A 3 15.34 -3.97 7.81
N ILE A 4 14.18 -4.13 8.43
CA ILE A 4 13.18 -5.13 8.04
C ILE A 4 12.35 -4.55 6.89
N TYR A 5 12.34 -5.25 5.75
CA TYR A 5 11.53 -4.92 4.58
C TYR A 5 10.66 -6.11 4.17
N LEU A 6 9.59 -5.83 3.43
CA LEU A 6 8.87 -6.90 2.73
C LEU A 6 9.76 -7.48 1.62
N PRO A 7 9.71 -8.80 1.38
CA PRO A 7 10.40 -9.40 0.25
C PRO A 7 9.79 -8.89 -1.06
N GLU A 8 10.60 -8.83 -2.12
CA GLU A 8 10.07 -8.49 -3.45
C GLU A 8 9.03 -9.52 -3.90
N PRO A 9 7.84 -9.07 -4.37
CA PRO A 9 6.82 -9.95 -4.89
C PRO A 9 7.32 -10.72 -6.12
N THR A 10 7.17 -12.04 -6.11
CA THR A 10 7.46 -12.89 -7.27
C THR A 10 6.21 -13.06 -8.13
N GLU A 11 6.38 -13.47 -9.39
CA GLU A 11 5.25 -13.80 -10.28
C GLU A 11 4.31 -14.84 -9.66
N ASN A 12 4.85 -15.82 -8.95
CA ASN A 12 4.06 -16.85 -8.27
C ASN A 12 3.18 -16.27 -7.15
N ILE A 13 3.65 -15.23 -6.45
CA ILE A 13 2.84 -14.53 -5.45
C ILE A 13 1.64 -13.86 -6.10
N TRP A 14 1.83 -13.19 -7.25
CA TRP A 14 0.75 -12.54 -7.99
C TRP A 14 -0.26 -13.53 -8.54
N LYS A 15 0.19 -14.65 -9.12
CA LYS A 15 -0.67 -15.74 -9.60
C LYS A 15 -1.55 -16.31 -8.49
N LYS A 16 -0.96 -16.63 -7.34
CA LYS A 16 -1.71 -17.10 -6.16
C LYS A 16 -2.72 -16.07 -5.66
N CYS A 17 -2.35 -14.78 -5.67
CA CYS A 17 -3.29 -13.73 -5.28
C CYS A 17 -4.49 -13.66 -6.22
N ALA A 18 -4.29 -13.75 -7.53
CA ALA A 18 -5.39 -13.81 -8.51
C ALA A 18 -6.34 -14.98 -8.24
N GLU A 19 -5.79 -16.19 -8.07
CA GLU A 19 -6.59 -17.38 -7.74
C GLU A 19 -7.36 -17.20 -6.43
N GLU A 20 -6.71 -16.69 -5.38
CA GLU A 20 -7.36 -16.51 -4.07
C GLU A 20 -8.40 -15.38 -4.07
N PHE A 21 -8.19 -14.29 -4.83
CA PHE A 21 -9.20 -13.25 -4.99
C PHE A 21 -10.43 -13.76 -5.72
N GLU A 22 -10.26 -14.55 -6.78
CA GLU A 22 -11.38 -15.18 -7.48
C GLU A 22 -12.15 -16.13 -6.55
N ASN A 23 -11.44 -17.02 -5.86
CA ASN A 23 -12.05 -18.02 -4.99
C ASN A 23 -12.78 -17.44 -3.76
N ARG A 24 -12.23 -16.38 -3.14
CA ARG A 24 -12.79 -15.80 -1.91
C ARG A 24 -13.80 -14.69 -2.17
N TRP A 25 -13.49 -13.84 -3.14
CA TRP A 25 -14.18 -12.57 -3.36
C TRP A 25 -14.92 -12.52 -4.69
N GLY A 26 -14.79 -13.53 -5.54
CA GLY A 26 -15.40 -13.56 -6.88
C GLY A 26 -14.79 -12.52 -7.83
N PHE A 27 -13.54 -12.12 -7.60
CA PHE A 27 -12.83 -11.11 -8.40
C PHE A 27 -11.78 -11.77 -9.31
N PRO A 28 -12.13 -12.16 -10.54
CA PRO A 28 -11.21 -12.84 -11.45
C PRO A 28 -10.06 -11.92 -11.86
N ASN A 29 -8.86 -12.49 -12.00
CA ASN A 29 -7.62 -11.80 -12.39
C ASN A 29 -7.19 -10.64 -11.45
N CYS A 30 -7.76 -10.53 -10.24
CA CYS A 30 -7.37 -9.49 -9.29
C CYS A 30 -6.09 -9.90 -8.55
N ILE A 31 -4.98 -9.22 -8.83
CA ILE A 31 -3.68 -9.56 -8.23
C ILE A 31 -3.41 -8.86 -6.89
N GLY A 32 -4.26 -7.92 -6.49
CA GLY A 32 -4.07 -7.10 -5.30
C GLY A 32 -5.09 -5.95 -5.22
N SER A 33 -5.33 -5.46 -4.00
CA SER A 33 -6.08 -4.23 -3.74
C SER A 33 -5.12 -3.12 -3.34
N VAL A 34 -5.25 -1.95 -3.94
CA VAL A 34 -4.39 -0.79 -3.66
C VAL A 34 -5.17 0.30 -2.93
N ASP A 35 -4.59 0.83 -1.86
CA ASP A 35 -5.12 2.01 -1.18
C ASP A 35 -3.99 2.87 -0.59
N GLY A 36 -4.28 4.13 -0.31
CA GLY A 36 -3.35 5.11 0.23
C GLY A 36 -3.81 5.65 1.58
N LYS A 37 -2.90 5.69 2.55
CA LYS A 37 -3.16 6.32 3.86
C LYS A 37 -2.34 7.59 4.02
N HIS A 38 -3.01 8.70 4.37
CA HIS A 38 -2.32 9.91 4.83
C HIS A 38 -1.65 9.68 6.19
N VAL A 39 -0.33 9.57 6.19
CA VAL A 39 0.52 9.52 7.39
C VAL A 39 0.95 10.94 7.73
N THR A 40 0.56 11.41 8.90
CA THR A 40 0.92 12.75 9.39
C THR A 40 2.43 12.85 9.57
N ILE A 41 3.02 13.93 9.07
CA ILE A 41 4.45 14.22 9.22
C ILE A 41 4.66 15.56 9.90
N LYS A 42 5.85 15.75 10.48
CA LYS A 42 6.31 17.10 10.84
C LYS A 42 6.55 17.87 9.55
N ARG A 43 6.06 19.11 9.49
CA ARG A 43 6.29 20.01 8.36
C ARG A 43 7.79 20.09 8.04
N PRO A 44 8.23 19.70 6.83
CA PRO A 44 9.63 19.85 6.44
C PRO A 44 10.02 21.33 6.32
N ASN A 45 11.27 21.68 6.64
CA ASN A 45 11.74 23.07 6.51
C ASN A 45 11.60 23.57 5.06
N HIS A 46 11.22 24.83 4.89
CA HIS A 46 11.06 25.47 3.58
C HIS A 46 10.09 24.75 2.61
N SER A 47 9.20 23.88 3.11
CA SER A 47 8.23 23.13 2.28
C SER A 47 7.05 23.96 1.76
N GLY A 48 6.80 25.16 2.31
CA GLY A 48 5.59 25.92 1.98
C GLY A 48 4.32 25.12 2.25
N SER A 49 3.49 24.94 1.21
CA SER A 49 2.29 24.08 1.21
C SER A 49 2.54 22.67 0.68
N ASN A 50 3.78 22.31 0.32
CA ASN A 50 4.10 20.93 -0.02
C ASN A 50 3.80 20.03 1.19
N TYR A 51 3.22 18.86 0.94
CA TYR A 51 2.70 17.92 1.95
C TYR A 51 1.47 18.41 2.74
N TRP A 52 0.94 19.61 2.50
CA TRP A 52 -0.33 20.04 3.10
C TRP A 52 -1.50 19.35 2.41
N CYS A 53 -2.21 18.47 3.13
CA CYS A 53 -3.34 17.72 2.59
C CYS A 53 -4.69 18.38 2.94
N TYR A 54 -5.76 17.91 2.31
CA TYR A 54 -7.14 18.40 2.52
C TYR A 54 -7.66 18.20 3.96
N LEU A 55 -7.00 17.34 4.75
CA LEU A 55 -7.30 17.14 6.17
C LEU A 55 -6.66 18.21 7.09
N HIS A 56 -6.21 19.34 6.52
CA HIS A 56 -5.59 20.46 7.24
C HIS A 56 -4.39 20.05 8.10
N LYS A 57 -3.54 19.18 7.55
CA LYS A 57 -2.30 18.71 8.19
C LYS A 57 -1.21 18.43 7.15
N TYR A 58 0.05 18.47 7.59
CA TYR A 58 1.17 17.98 6.78
C TYR A 58 1.19 16.44 6.80
N SER A 59 1.14 15.81 5.63
CA SER A 59 1.14 14.35 5.51
C SER A 59 1.74 13.88 4.18
N ILE A 60 2.20 12.63 4.17
CA ILE A 60 2.52 11.88 2.96
C ILE A 60 1.51 10.76 2.78
N VAL A 61 1.26 10.35 1.54
CA VAL A 61 0.44 9.17 1.26
C VAL A 61 1.35 7.95 1.31
N LEU A 62 1.10 7.05 2.25
CA LEU A 62 1.64 5.70 2.25
C LEU A 62 0.73 4.83 1.39
N MET A 63 1.20 4.47 0.20
CA MET A 63 0.54 3.51 -0.67
C MET A 63 0.94 2.10 -0.28
N ALA A 64 -0.01 1.17 -0.33
CA ALA A 64 0.30 -0.25 -0.16
C ALA A 64 -0.64 -1.11 -0.99
N ILE A 65 -0.15 -2.28 -1.41
CA ILE A 65 -0.93 -3.32 -2.05
C ILE A 65 -1.20 -4.43 -1.03
N VAL A 66 -2.45 -4.84 -0.93
CA VAL A 66 -2.93 -5.85 0.01
C VAL A 66 -3.52 -7.02 -0.76
N GLY A 67 -3.14 -8.23 -0.36
CA GLY A 67 -3.66 -9.48 -0.92
C GLY A 67 -5.05 -9.84 -0.38
N PRO A 68 -5.63 -10.95 -0.83
CA PRO A 68 -7.01 -11.35 -0.51
C PRO A 68 -7.23 -11.73 0.96
N ASN A 69 -6.14 -11.84 1.73
CA ASN A 69 -6.12 -12.19 3.15
C ASN A 69 -5.83 -10.99 4.06
N TYR A 70 -6.00 -9.75 3.57
CA TYR A 70 -5.73 -8.53 4.33
C TYR A 70 -4.27 -8.40 4.79
N LYS A 71 -3.32 -8.93 4.01
CA LYS A 71 -1.88 -8.85 4.27
C LYS A 71 -1.18 -8.01 3.20
N PHE A 72 -0.25 -7.16 3.61
CA PHE A 72 0.56 -6.36 2.70
C PHE A 72 1.44 -7.24 1.81
N MET A 73 1.55 -6.83 0.55
CA MET A 73 2.35 -7.48 -0.48
C MET A 73 3.55 -6.62 -0.88
N CYS A 74 3.32 -5.32 -1.08
CA CYS A 74 4.34 -4.30 -1.35
C CYS A 74 3.81 -2.90 -1.03
#